data_AF-A0AAN0JFL9-F1
#
_entry.id   AF-A0AAN0JFL9-F1
#
_cell.length_a   1.000
_cell.length_b   1.000
_cell.length_c   1.000
_cell.angle_alpha   90.00
_cell.angle_beta   90.00
_cell.angle_gamma   90.00
#
_symmetry.space_group_name_H-M   'P 1'
#
loop_
_entity.id
_entity.type
_entity.pdbx_description
1 polymer ?
#
loop_
_entity_poly.entity_id
_entity_poly.type
_entity_poly.pdbx_seq_one_letter_code
_entity_poly.pdbx_strand_id
1 'polypeptide(L)'
;MAAVSLLSKTPPKEKTVPSLPPIINNKGRKVSADSAKSDGKNPFTMPPDYELFTLRERERNLQREERAIERKLPVHEKPTYASRMNKKLAAVRQAAMTPESSSTDIKGFDQASRIHENTQFVLATTRERRVEKEDLNNYLNKKREMFLMQYSLGVKRDEIQKLEDIAKTEERKIEAAEQYLEQSAAMFDEFLKENDKNSVEAIKMAEAATKAKLEKVAEIKRLNSQVMAIKSEISRNDDHLNELKTYRQFLNELAPQEWHEVRKRRLEEMKRASDATENETLDEEVYFDNPAQLLEIFTELEEQNLSLIQNSQETEETLDEIKHSRRSTQDRMNYEVQVLRFQISELEKMIEKEEAKSLELETKAKLFSFGEYKAEDQEAMLSTLDKKVADVYNKCIGGNEAAVSTLQMLTAIEGRMEELFEELETLPVEKVESAEKAKEKERRLRMREQKLQEQRLHQEERLKRALERAQADPKRTTGRRLVYRSEPPVLKHQQKHIDDQREKEEEEMQYFFT
;
A
#
# COMPACT_ATOMS: atom_id res chain seq x y z
N MET A 1 -23.10 -47.04 -23.33
CA MET A 1 -23.38 -48.47 -23.60
C MET A 1 -24.83 -48.58 -24.03
N ALA A 2 -25.06 -49.23 -25.18
CA ALA A 2 -26.33 -49.73 -25.72
C ALA A 2 -27.45 -48.68 -25.98
N ALA A 3 -28.23 -48.74 -27.05
CA ALA A 3 -28.27 -49.53 -28.27
C ALA A 3 -29.49 -49.01 -29.07
N VAL A 4 -29.39 -49.01 -30.40
CA VAL A 4 -30.46 -49.38 -31.37
C VAL A 4 -31.68 -48.43 -31.51
N SER A 5 -32.41 -48.32 -32.63
CA SER A 5 -32.17 -48.35 -34.08
C SER A 5 -33.56 -48.14 -34.75
N LEU A 6 -33.58 -47.64 -35.99
CA LEU A 6 -34.53 -48.00 -37.08
C LEU A 6 -36.00 -47.51 -36.97
N LEU A 7 -36.48 -46.69 -37.95
CA LEU A 7 -37.27 -47.08 -39.14
C LEU A 7 -38.69 -47.59 -38.76
N SER A 8 -39.81 -47.33 -39.43
CA SER A 8 -40.14 -46.87 -40.78
C SER A 8 -41.68 -46.82 -40.92
N LYS A 9 -42.16 -45.98 -41.85
CA LYS A 9 -43.28 -46.20 -42.80
C LYS A 9 -44.54 -46.97 -42.36
N THR A 10 -45.65 -46.24 -42.44
CA THR A 10 -47.05 -46.69 -42.57
C THR A 10 -47.32 -47.53 -43.83
N PRO A 11 -48.30 -48.48 -43.76
CA PRO A 11 -49.12 -48.87 -44.90
C PRO A 11 -50.64 -48.65 -44.66
N PRO A 12 -51.50 -48.66 -45.70
CA PRO A 12 -52.94 -48.38 -45.59
C PRO A 12 -53.79 -49.63 -45.31
N LYS A 13 -54.96 -49.45 -44.68
CA LYS A 13 -55.92 -50.50 -44.32
C LYS A 13 -56.87 -50.83 -45.47
N GLU A 14 -57.05 -52.14 -45.69
CA GLU A 14 -58.11 -52.77 -46.49
C GLU A 14 -59.48 -52.71 -45.80
N LYS A 15 -60.54 -52.77 -46.63
CA LYS A 15 -61.96 -52.84 -46.24
C LYS A 15 -62.37 -54.28 -45.96
N THR A 16 -63.05 -54.54 -44.84
CA THR A 16 -63.93 -55.71 -44.67
C THR A 16 -65.13 -55.38 -43.79
N VAL A 17 -66.29 -55.86 -44.23
CA VAL A 17 -67.64 -55.72 -43.68
C VAL A 17 -67.83 -56.66 -42.47
N PRO A 18 -68.57 -56.30 -41.40
CA PRO A 18 -68.95 -57.24 -40.36
C PRO A 18 -70.38 -57.78 -40.51
N SER A 19 -70.47 -59.09 -40.37
CA SER A 19 -71.66 -59.95 -40.25
C SER A 19 -72.30 -59.90 -38.85
N LEU A 20 -73.63 -60.06 -38.80
CA LEU A 20 -74.47 -60.21 -37.60
C LEU A 20 -74.23 -61.54 -36.82
N PRO A 21 -74.41 -61.55 -35.48
CA PRO A 21 -74.47 -62.76 -34.63
C PRO A 21 -75.91 -63.03 -34.10
N PRO A 22 -76.20 -64.15 -33.38
CA PRO A 22 -77.29 -65.08 -33.78
C PRO A 22 -78.45 -65.22 -32.78
N ILE A 23 -79.49 -65.93 -33.23
CA ILE A 23 -80.70 -66.32 -32.50
C ILE A 23 -80.43 -67.54 -31.60
N ILE A 24 -80.78 -67.44 -30.31
CA ILE A 24 -80.93 -68.57 -29.40
C ILE A 24 -82.39 -68.68 -28.99
N ASN A 25 -82.92 -69.89 -29.14
CA ASN A 25 -84.29 -70.30 -28.86
C ASN A 25 -84.29 -71.06 -27.52
N ASN A 26 -85.20 -70.77 -26.60
CA ASN A 26 -85.57 -71.76 -25.58
C ASN A 26 -87.01 -71.61 -25.08
N LYS A 27 -87.68 -72.77 -25.01
CA LYS A 27 -89.09 -72.99 -24.67
C LYS A 27 -89.27 -73.07 -23.14
N GLY A 28 -90.43 -72.62 -22.65
CA GLY A 28 -90.86 -72.90 -21.27
C GLY A 28 -92.21 -72.27 -20.92
N ARG A 29 -93.29 -73.05 -21.01
CA ARG A 29 -94.69 -72.70 -20.78
C ARG A 29 -95.03 -72.68 -19.28
N LYS A 30 -95.83 -71.71 -18.81
CA LYS A 30 -96.90 -71.92 -17.80
C LYS A 30 -97.86 -70.74 -17.76
N VAL A 31 -99.12 -71.07 -17.52
CA VAL A 31 -100.34 -70.26 -17.70
C VAL A 31 -100.83 -69.79 -16.33
N SER A 32 -101.23 -68.53 -16.21
CA SER A 32 -102.12 -67.96 -15.18
C SER A 32 -102.54 -66.59 -15.73
N ALA A 33 -103.71 -66.42 -16.35
CA ALA A 33 -105.02 -66.26 -15.70
C ALA A 33 -104.97 -65.25 -14.55
N ASP A 34 -105.07 -63.96 -14.85
CA ASP A 34 -106.13 -63.11 -14.31
C ASP A 34 -106.13 -61.66 -14.84
N SER A 35 -107.36 -61.17 -15.02
CA SER A 35 -107.79 -59.76 -15.13
C SER A 35 -107.43 -58.97 -16.39
N ALA A 36 -108.27 -59.19 -17.41
CA ALA A 36 -108.60 -58.16 -18.39
C ALA A 36 -109.33 -56.99 -17.69
N LYS A 37 -108.83 -55.77 -17.87
CA LYS A 37 -109.67 -54.58 -17.98
C LYS A 37 -109.55 -54.07 -19.42
N SER A 38 -110.67 -54.17 -20.11
CA SER A 38 -110.91 -53.68 -21.45
C SER A 38 -111.57 -52.31 -21.37
N ASP A 39 -111.05 -51.35 -22.12
CA ASP A 39 -111.87 -50.25 -22.65
C ASP A 39 -111.64 -50.19 -24.16
N GLY A 40 -112.73 -50.23 -24.93
CA GLY A 40 -112.72 -49.95 -26.37
C GLY A 40 -113.02 -51.10 -27.33
N LYS A 41 -113.90 -52.06 -26.99
CA LYS A 41 -114.40 -53.05 -27.98
C LYS A 41 -115.70 -52.59 -28.66
N ASN A 42 -115.69 -52.73 -29.98
CA ASN A 42 -116.69 -52.32 -30.94
C ASN A 42 -118.08 -52.95 -30.67
N PRO A 43 -119.16 -52.15 -30.61
CA PRO A 43 -120.51 -52.61 -30.22
C PRO A 43 -121.21 -53.54 -31.23
N PHE A 44 -120.59 -53.82 -32.39
CA PHE A 44 -121.10 -54.77 -33.39
C PHE A 44 -120.19 -56.00 -33.56
N THR A 45 -119.26 -56.23 -32.64
CA THR A 45 -118.47 -57.47 -32.66
C THR A 45 -119.33 -58.60 -32.09
N MET A 46 -119.65 -59.60 -32.92
CA MET A 46 -120.34 -60.81 -32.45
C MET A 46 -119.50 -61.43 -31.32
N PRO A 47 -120.06 -61.67 -30.13
CA PRO A 47 -119.34 -62.33 -29.05
C PRO A 47 -118.76 -63.64 -29.56
N PRO A 48 -117.49 -63.97 -29.23
CA PRO A 48 -116.87 -65.20 -29.68
C PRO A 48 -117.73 -66.41 -29.28
N ASP A 49 -117.81 -67.43 -30.15
CA ASP A 49 -118.81 -68.50 -30.05
C ASP A 49 -118.92 -69.15 -28.65
N TYR A 50 -117.82 -69.24 -27.89
CA TYR A 50 -117.85 -69.75 -26.51
C TYR A 50 -118.66 -68.87 -25.54
N GLU A 51 -118.68 -67.55 -25.70
CA GLU A 51 -119.54 -66.62 -24.93
C GLU A 51 -121.01 -66.78 -25.34
N LEU A 52 -121.28 -67.01 -26.62
CA LEU A 52 -122.64 -67.28 -27.09
C LEU A 52 -123.16 -68.62 -26.53
N PHE A 53 -122.31 -69.66 -26.51
CA PHE A 53 -122.67 -70.96 -25.92
C PHE A 53 -122.85 -70.86 -24.40
N THR A 54 -122.00 -70.13 -23.68
CA THR A 54 -122.14 -69.96 -22.22
C THR A 54 -123.35 -69.11 -21.84
N LEU A 55 -123.66 -68.05 -22.60
CA LEU A 55 -124.90 -67.28 -22.40
C LEU A 55 -126.14 -68.11 -22.69
N ARG A 56 -126.12 -68.92 -23.76
CA ARG A 56 -127.21 -69.83 -24.09
C ARG A 56 -127.33 -71.01 -23.12
N GLU A 57 -126.23 -71.46 -22.54
CA GLU A 57 -126.21 -72.48 -21.49
C GLU A 57 -126.68 -71.92 -20.15
N ARG A 58 -126.29 -70.69 -19.80
CA ARG A 58 -126.81 -69.95 -18.64
C ARG A 58 -128.31 -69.68 -18.80
N GLU A 59 -128.78 -69.25 -19.97
CA GLU A 59 -130.21 -69.07 -20.25
C GLU A 59 -130.96 -70.42 -20.18
N ARG A 60 -130.40 -71.50 -20.74
CA ARG A 60 -130.99 -72.84 -20.60
C ARG A 60 -131.02 -73.32 -19.15
N ASN A 61 -129.99 -73.04 -18.36
CA ASN A 61 -129.95 -73.40 -16.94
C ASN A 61 -130.97 -72.59 -16.13
N LEU A 62 -131.06 -71.27 -16.33
CA LEU A 62 -132.09 -70.44 -15.71
C LEU A 62 -133.50 -70.91 -16.09
N GLN A 63 -133.74 -71.26 -17.35
CA GLN A 63 -135.02 -71.83 -17.76
C GLN A 63 -135.28 -73.23 -17.20
N ARG A 64 -134.24 -74.05 -16.97
CA ARG A 64 -134.37 -75.35 -16.30
C ARG A 64 -134.65 -75.17 -14.81
N GLU A 65 -134.00 -74.23 -14.15
CA GLU A 65 -134.22 -73.87 -12.75
C GLU A 65 -135.62 -73.29 -12.55
N GLU A 66 -136.05 -72.36 -13.41
CA GLU A 66 -137.41 -71.82 -13.40
C GLU A 66 -138.44 -72.94 -13.63
N ARG A 67 -138.19 -73.85 -14.59
CA ARG A 67 -139.04 -75.04 -14.77
C ARG A 67 -138.98 -76.02 -13.59
N ALA A 68 -137.86 -76.14 -12.89
CA ALA A 68 -137.73 -76.98 -11.71
C ALA A 68 -138.48 -76.38 -10.51
N ILE A 69 -138.47 -75.06 -10.38
CA ILE A 69 -139.30 -74.30 -9.42
C ILE A 69 -140.77 -74.50 -9.80
N GLU A 70 -141.16 -74.28 -11.06
CA GLU A 70 -142.55 -74.48 -11.54
C GLU A 70 -143.05 -75.93 -11.37
N ARG A 71 -142.17 -76.93 -11.42
CA ARG A 71 -142.55 -78.33 -11.14
C ARG A 71 -142.90 -78.56 -9.66
N LYS A 72 -142.26 -77.81 -8.75
CA LYS A 72 -142.49 -77.91 -7.30
C LYS A 72 -143.72 -77.11 -6.84
N LEU A 73 -144.24 -76.17 -7.63
CA LEU A 73 -145.45 -75.43 -7.27
C LEU A 73 -146.72 -76.28 -7.41
N PRO A 74 -147.70 -76.14 -6.50
CA PRO A 74 -149.04 -76.70 -6.65
C PRO A 74 -149.72 -76.22 -7.93
N VAL A 75 -150.65 -77.03 -8.47
CA VAL A 75 -151.27 -76.79 -9.81
C VAL A 75 -151.91 -75.40 -9.94
N HIS A 76 -152.49 -74.86 -8.87
CA HIS A 76 -153.17 -73.56 -8.88
C HIS A 76 -152.23 -72.34 -8.90
N GLU A 77 -150.96 -72.51 -8.55
CA GLU A 77 -149.97 -71.42 -8.53
C GLU A 77 -149.08 -71.41 -9.77
N LYS A 78 -149.29 -72.34 -10.71
CA LYS A 78 -148.50 -72.40 -11.94
C LYS A 78 -148.93 -71.27 -12.89
N PRO A 79 -148.01 -70.44 -13.39
CA PRO A 79 -148.35 -69.33 -14.27
C PRO A 79 -148.82 -69.83 -15.64
N THR A 80 -149.95 -69.31 -16.11
CA THR A 80 -150.47 -69.53 -17.47
C THR A 80 -149.60 -68.83 -18.51
N TYR A 81 -149.63 -69.30 -19.76
CA TYR A 81 -148.82 -68.78 -20.87
C TYR A 81 -148.94 -67.25 -21.05
N ALA A 82 -150.17 -66.72 -20.93
CA ALA A 82 -150.43 -65.27 -21.01
C ALA A 82 -149.70 -64.47 -19.90
N SER A 83 -149.62 -65.03 -18.69
CA SER A 83 -148.90 -64.40 -17.57
C SER A 83 -147.39 -64.32 -17.82
N ARG A 84 -146.81 -65.33 -18.49
CA ARG A 84 -145.37 -65.34 -18.84
C ARG A 84 -145.04 -64.28 -19.89
N MET A 85 -145.91 -64.12 -20.88
CA MET A 85 -145.71 -63.14 -21.95
C MET A 85 -145.80 -61.70 -21.44
N ASN A 86 -146.75 -61.42 -20.55
CA ASN A 86 -146.93 -60.09 -19.97
C ASN A 86 -145.80 -59.67 -19.02
N LYS A 87 -145.18 -60.61 -18.29
CA LYS A 87 -144.02 -60.32 -17.43
C LYS A 87 -142.80 -59.84 -18.23
N LYS A 88 -142.56 -60.39 -19.43
CA LYS A 88 -141.48 -59.93 -20.33
C LYS A 88 -141.74 -58.52 -20.87
N LEU A 89 -142.98 -58.19 -21.23
CA LEU A 89 -143.34 -56.87 -21.74
C LEU A 89 -143.29 -55.78 -20.65
N ALA A 90 -143.62 -56.13 -19.41
CA ALA A 90 -143.55 -55.21 -18.26
C ALA A 90 -142.12 -54.78 -17.93
N ALA A 91 -141.15 -55.70 -18.01
CA ALA A 91 -139.73 -55.39 -17.78
C ALA A 91 -139.17 -54.37 -18.80
N VAL A 92 -139.60 -54.46 -20.07
CA VAL A 92 -139.19 -53.52 -21.13
C VAL A 92 -139.86 -52.15 -20.96
N ARG A 93 -141.10 -52.08 -20.47
CA ARG A 93 -141.79 -50.81 -20.19
C ARG A 93 -141.24 -50.08 -18.97
N GLN A 94 -140.81 -50.78 -17.92
CA GLN A 94 -140.17 -50.16 -16.76
C GLN A 94 -138.79 -49.57 -17.09
N ALA A 95 -138.04 -50.15 -18.03
CA ALA A 95 -136.76 -49.61 -18.50
C ALA A 95 -136.89 -48.36 -19.39
N ALA A 96 -138.09 -48.03 -19.88
CA ALA A 96 -138.33 -46.92 -20.81
C ALA A 96 -138.97 -45.67 -20.16
N MET A 97 -139.31 -45.69 -18.86
CA MET A 97 -140.06 -44.61 -18.19
C MET A 97 -139.37 -43.98 -16.96
N THR A 98 -138.03 -44.05 -16.86
CA THR A 98 -137.28 -43.29 -15.85
C THR A 98 -136.59 -42.06 -16.48
N PRO A 99 -137.19 -40.86 -16.43
CA PRO A 99 -136.49 -39.62 -16.71
C PRO A 99 -135.73 -39.11 -15.48
N GLU A 100 -134.44 -38.87 -15.69
CA GLU A 100 -133.44 -38.29 -14.79
C GLU A 100 -133.77 -36.85 -14.36
N SER A 101 -133.39 -36.47 -13.15
CA SER A 101 -133.25 -35.07 -12.71
C SER A 101 -132.29 -34.95 -11.52
N SER A 102 -130.99 -34.83 -11.80
CA SER A 102 -130.01 -34.00 -11.07
C SER A 102 -128.60 -34.34 -11.53
N SER A 103 -127.90 -33.43 -12.23
CA SER A 103 -126.46 -33.56 -12.42
C SER A 103 -125.80 -32.21 -12.67
N THR A 104 -125.14 -31.72 -11.61
CA THR A 104 -123.81 -31.11 -11.72
C THR A 104 -122.82 -32.16 -12.22
N ASP A 105 -122.01 -31.76 -13.20
CA ASP A 105 -120.68 -32.21 -13.62
C ASP A 105 -120.22 -33.63 -13.27
N ILE A 106 -119.83 -34.40 -14.31
CA ILE A 106 -118.55 -35.13 -14.39
C ILE A 106 -118.30 -35.55 -15.84
N LYS A 107 -117.09 -35.23 -16.32
CA LYS A 107 -116.52 -35.56 -17.64
C LYS A 107 -116.30 -37.07 -17.76
N GLY A 108 -116.92 -37.68 -18.76
CA GLY A 108 -116.77 -39.10 -19.10
C GLY A 108 -117.90 -39.66 -19.96
N PHE A 109 -118.59 -38.79 -20.73
CA PHE A 109 -119.80 -39.14 -21.47
C PHE A 109 -119.67 -38.66 -22.92
N ASP A 110 -118.96 -39.42 -23.75
CA ASP A 110 -118.81 -39.06 -25.18
C ASP A 110 -118.82 -40.27 -26.13
N GLN A 111 -119.40 -41.38 -25.69
CA GLN A 111 -119.54 -42.58 -26.53
C GLN A 111 -120.98 -43.13 -26.63
N ALA A 112 -121.97 -42.40 -26.10
CA ALA A 112 -123.41 -42.69 -26.29
C ALA A 112 -124.14 -41.67 -27.20
N SER A 113 -123.55 -40.50 -27.46
CA SER A 113 -124.19 -39.43 -28.24
C SER A 113 -124.18 -39.66 -29.76
N ARG A 114 -123.30 -40.53 -30.30
CA ARG A 114 -123.21 -40.80 -31.75
C ARG A 114 -124.32 -41.70 -32.31
N ILE A 115 -125.06 -42.39 -31.44
CA ILE A 115 -126.23 -43.20 -31.85
C ILE A 115 -127.52 -42.34 -31.85
N HIS A 116 -127.49 -41.19 -31.15
CA HIS A 116 -128.63 -40.28 -31.02
C HIS A 116 -128.84 -39.34 -32.22
N GLU A 117 -127.80 -39.13 -33.04
CA GLU A 117 -127.91 -38.36 -34.30
C GLU A 117 -128.59 -39.16 -35.42
N ASN A 118 -128.50 -40.49 -35.39
CA ASN A 118 -129.05 -41.34 -36.46
C ASN A 118 -130.55 -41.70 -36.26
N THR A 119 -131.14 -41.40 -35.10
CA THR A 119 -132.60 -41.50 -34.90
C THR A 119 -133.30 -40.18 -35.25
N GLN A 120 -132.70 -39.03 -34.90
CA GLN A 120 -133.15 -37.70 -35.34
C GLN A 120 -132.97 -37.50 -36.85
N PHE A 121 -131.84 -37.91 -37.44
CA PHE A 121 -131.62 -37.83 -38.88
C PHE A 121 -132.56 -38.75 -39.65
N VAL A 122 -132.80 -40.00 -39.20
CA VAL A 122 -133.75 -40.92 -39.85
C VAL A 122 -135.19 -40.41 -39.74
N LEU A 123 -135.57 -39.79 -38.62
CA LEU A 123 -136.84 -39.09 -38.50
C LEU A 123 -136.89 -37.82 -39.39
N ALA A 124 -135.80 -37.05 -39.53
CA ALA A 124 -135.74 -35.86 -40.38
C ALA A 124 -135.71 -36.19 -41.89
N THR A 125 -135.08 -37.30 -42.30
CA THR A 125 -135.05 -37.76 -43.70
C THR A 125 -136.32 -38.49 -44.14
N THR A 126 -137.19 -38.91 -43.20
CA THR A 126 -138.44 -39.62 -43.52
C THR A 126 -139.71 -38.80 -43.25
N ARG A 127 -139.62 -37.67 -42.54
CA ARG A 127 -140.78 -36.84 -42.18
C ARG A 127 -141.26 -35.91 -43.30
N GLU A 128 -140.42 -35.60 -44.30
CA GLU A 128 -140.85 -34.90 -45.53
C GLU A 128 -140.05 -35.38 -46.76
N ARG A 129 -140.42 -36.55 -47.31
CA ARG A 129 -140.10 -36.88 -48.70
C ARG A 129 -141.39 -36.97 -49.50
N ARG A 130 -141.76 -35.86 -50.15
CA ARG A 130 -142.50 -35.92 -51.42
C ARG A 130 -141.57 -36.58 -52.43
N VAL A 131 -141.75 -37.88 -52.64
CA VAL A 131 -141.08 -38.61 -53.72
C VAL A 131 -141.72 -38.15 -55.03
N GLU A 132 -141.19 -37.07 -55.60
CA GLU A 132 -141.37 -36.81 -57.02
C GLU A 132 -140.66 -37.95 -57.77
N LYS A 133 -141.34 -38.55 -58.74
CA LYS A 133 -140.77 -39.63 -59.55
C LYS A 133 -139.73 -39.00 -60.49
N GLU A 134 -138.47 -38.95 -60.06
CA GLU A 134 -137.36 -38.50 -60.91
C GLU A 134 -137.21 -39.45 -62.12
N ASP A 135 -137.02 -38.88 -63.30
CA ASP A 135 -136.77 -39.61 -64.54
C ASP A 135 -135.43 -40.38 -64.47
N LEU A 136 -135.40 -41.63 -64.92
CA LEU A 136 -134.30 -42.58 -64.71
C LEU A 136 -132.94 -42.02 -65.17
N ASN A 137 -132.95 -41.19 -66.21
CA ASN A 137 -131.75 -40.56 -66.75
C ASN A 137 -131.11 -39.53 -65.81
N ASN A 138 -131.92 -38.75 -65.09
CA ASN A 138 -131.41 -37.79 -64.10
C ASN A 138 -130.81 -38.50 -62.88
N TYR A 139 -131.42 -39.61 -62.45
CA TYR A 139 -130.85 -40.47 -61.41
C TYR A 139 -129.51 -41.08 -61.85
N LEU A 140 -129.43 -41.60 -63.08
CA LEU A 140 -128.18 -42.12 -63.65
C LEU A 140 -127.08 -41.06 -63.76
N ASN A 141 -127.41 -39.84 -64.17
CA ASN A 141 -126.44 -38.74 -64.27
C ASN A 141 -125.96 -38.25 -62.89
N LYS A 142 -126.86 -38.05 -61.92
CA LYS A 142 -126.45 -37.74 -60.53
C LYS A 142 -125.59 -38.84 -59.93
N LYS A 143 -125.89 -40.12 -60.24
CA LYS A 143 -125.03 -41.25 -59.82
C LYS A 143 -123.67 -41.21 -60.49
N ARG A 144 -123.59 -40.90 -61.80
CA ARG A 144 -122.32 -40.74 -62.51
C ARG A 144 -121.49 -39.58 -61.98
N GLU A 145 -122.11 -38.43 -61.71
CA GLU A 145 -121.45 -37.27 -61.10
C GLU A 145 -120.96 -37.60 -59.69
N MET A 146 -121.77 -38.30 -58.90
CA MET A 146 -121.38 -38.80 -57.58
C MET A 146 -120.18 -39.76 -57.66
N PHE A 147 -120.18 -40.70 -58.62
CA PHE A 147 -119.05 -41.60 -58.83
C PHE A 147 -117.79 -40.89 -59.34
N LEU A 148 -117.93 -39.91 -60.25
CA LEU A 148 -116.80 -39.14 -60.77
C LEU A 148 -116.19 -38.26 -59.68
N MET A 149 -117.02 -37.63 -58.85
CA MET A 149 -116.58 -36.87 -57.68
C MET A 149 -115.88 -37.80 -56.67
N GLN A 150 -116.45 -38.98 -56.42
CA GLN A 150 -115.87 -39.98 -55.52
C GLN A 150 -114.53 -40.52 -56.05
N TYR A 151 -114.41 -40.75 -57.36
CA TYR A 151 -113.17 -41.14 -58.02
C TYR A 151 -112.12 -40.02 -57.97
N SER A 152 -112.52 -38.77 -58.26
CA SER A 152 -111.62 -37.60 -58.18
C SER A 152 -111.13 -37.37 -56.75
N LEU A 153 -112.01 -37.50 -55.75
CA LEU A 153 -111.62 -37.48 -54.34
C LEU A 153 -110.71 -38.64 -53.98
N GLY A 154 -110.93 -39.84 -54.55
CA GLY A 154 -110.03 -41.00 -54.40
C GLY A 154 -108.64 -40.69 -54.93
N VAL A 155 -108.52 -40.27 -56.19
CA VAL A 155 -107.23 -39.90 -56.82
C VAL A 155 -106.54 -38.77 -56.06
N LYS A 156 -107.28 -37.75 -55.60
CA LYS A 156 -106.70 -36.66 -54.80
C LYS A 156 -106.26 -37.14 -53.42
N ARG A 157 -107.00 -38.02 -52.76
CA ARG A 157 -106.59 -38.64 -51.49
C ARG A 157 -105.34 -39.50 -51.67
N ASP A 158 -105.28 -40.30 -52.73
CA ASP A 158 -104.10 -41.13 -53.04
C ASP A 158 -102.88 -40.28 -53.36
N GLU A 159 -103.05 -39.17 -54.09
CA GLU A 159 -101.96 -38.23 -54.40
C GLU A 159 -101.50 -37.45 -53.16
N ILE A 160 -102.43 -37.02 -52.30
CA ILE A 160 -102.12 -36.43 -51.00
C ILE A 160 -101.33 -37.43 -50.16
N GLN A 161 -101.76 -38.69 -50.10
CA GLN A 161 -101.08 -39.73 -49.34
C GLN A 161 -99.65 -39.96 -49.86
N LYS A 162 -99.43 -39.98 -51.18
CA LYS A 162 -98.07 -40.07 -51.75
C LYS A 162 -97.20 -38.88 -51.37
N LEU A 163 -97.73 -37.65 -51.46
CA LEU A 163 -96.99 -36.44 -51.08
C LEU A 163 -96.70 -36.42 -49.58
N GLU A 164 -97.64 -36.89 -48.74
CA GLU A 164 -97.42 -37.07 -47.30
C GLU A 164 -96.33 -38.11 -47.03
N ASP A 165 -96.30 -39.22 -47.76
CA ASP A 165 -95.27 -40.24 -47.59
C ASP A 165 -93.89 -39.72 -48.02
N ILE A 166 -93.81 -38.97 -49.13
CA ILE A 166 -92.57 -38.30 -49.56
C ILE A 166 -92.13 -37.27 -48.51
N ALA A 167 -93.04 -36.40 -48.07
CA ALA A 167 -92.76 -35.39 -47.05
C ALA A 167 -92.27 -36.04 -45.74
N LYS A 168 -92.90 -37.13 -45.28
CA LYS A 168 -92.45 -37.90 -44.11
C LYS A 168 -91.05 -38.48 -44.32
N THR A 169 -90.72 -38.97 -45.51
CA THR A 169 -89.36 -39.49 -45.77
C THR A 169 -88.31 -38.38 -45.85
N GLU A 170 -88.66 -37.22 -46.39
CA GLU A 170 -87.77 -36.04 -46.43
C GLU A 170 -87.59 -35.45 -45.03
N GLU A 171 -88.66 -35.32 -44.26
CA GLU A 171 -88.64 -34.88 -42.86
C GLU A 171 -87.75 -35.79 -42.01
N ARG A 172 -87.87 -37.12 -42.13
CA ARG A 172 -86.96 -38.06 -41.46
C ARG A 172 -85.49 -37.90 -41.87
N LYS A 173 -85.21 -37.54 -43.12
CA LYS A 173 -83.83 -37.30 -43.59
C LYS A 173 -83.28 -36.00 -43.03
N ILE A 174 -84.11 -34.95 -42.97
CA ILE A 174 -83.74 -33.68 -42.36
C ILE A 174 -83.51 -33.86 -40.87
N GLU A 175 -84.41 -34.54 -40.18
CA GLU A 175 -84.27 -34.86 -38.75
C GLU A 175 -82.99 -35.66 -38.48
N ALA A 176 -82.68 -36.66 -39.31
CA ALA A 176 -81.43 -37.40 -39.18
C ALA A 176 -80.18 -36.54 -39.43
N ALA A 177 -80.23 -35.60 -40.38
CA ALA A 177 -79.14 -34.67 -40.65
C ALA A 177 -78.98 -33.63 -39.54
N GLU A 178 -80.08 -33.14 -38.97
CA GLU A 178 -80.12 -32.23 -37.83
C GLU A 178 -79.52 -32.91 -36.60
N GLN A 179 -79.95 -34.13 -36.28
CA GLN A 179 -79.37 -34.93 -35.19
C GLN A 179 -77.87 -35.17 -35.40
N TYR A 180 -77.43 -35.45 -36.63
CA TYR A 180 -76.01 -35.64 -36.92
C TYR A 180 -75.20 -34.35 -36.75
N LEU A 181 -75.75 -33.21 -37.16
CA LEU A 181 -75.12 -31.91 -36.99
C LEU A 181 -75.06 -31.51 -35.51
N GLU A 182 -76.13 -31.75 -34.76
CA GLU A 182 -76.19 -31.52 -33.31
C GLU A 182 -75.16 -32.40 -32.58
N GLN A 183 -75.07 -33.69 -32.92
CA GLN A 183 -74.03 -34.57 -32.39
C GLN A 183 -72.62 -34.08 -32.75
N SER A 184 -72.41 -33.63 -33.98
CA SER A 184 -71.12 -33.09 -34.42
C SER A 184 -70.74 -31.80 -33.70
N ALA A 185 -71.70 -30.90 -33.46
CA ALA A 185 -71.51 -29.69 -32.68
C ALA A 185 -71.19 -30.03 -31.21
N ALA A 186 -71.92 -30.97 -30.61
CA ALA A 186 -71.65 -31.44 -29.26
C ALA A 186 -70.25 -32.08 -29.13
N MET A 187 -69.85 -32.91 -30.08
CA MET A 187 -68.50 -33.50 -30.14
C MET A 187 -67.42 -32.43 -30.34
N PHE A 188 -67.68 -31.39 -31.13
CA PHE A 188 -66.73 -30.30 -31.33
C PHE A 188 -66.56 -29.45 -30.06
N ASP A 189 -67.65 -29.14 -29.37
CA ASP A 189 -67.61 -28.45 -28.08
C ASP A 189 -66.87 -29.28 -27.02
N GLU A 190 -67.06 -30.59 -27.03
CA GLU A 190 -66.31 -31.51 -26.17
C GLU A 190 -64.82 -31.51 -26.53
N PHE A 191 -64.48 -31.55 -27.82
CA PHE A 191 -63.09 -31.43 -28.29
C PHE A 191 -62.44 -30.11 -27.90
N LEU A 192 -63.15 -28.97 -28.00
CA LEU A 192 -62.64 -27.67 -27.56
C LEU A 192 -62.40 -27.67 -26.05
N LYS A 193 -63.34 -28.21 -25.27
CA LYS A 193 -63.17 -28.33 -23.81
C LYS A 193 -61.97 -29.22 -23.46
N GLU A 194 -61.77 -30.32 -24.16
CA GLU A 194 -60.61 -31.20 -23.96
C GLU A 194 -59.30 -30.53 -24.37
N ASN A 195 -59.29 -29.78 -25.48
CA ASN A 195 -58.11 -29.05 -25.94
C ASN A 195 -57.73 -27.91 -24.98
N ASP A 196 -58.71 -27.11 -24.57
CA ASP A 196 -58.52 -26.05 -23.58
C ASP A 196 -58.07 -26.64 -22.25
N LYS A 197 -58.67 -27.75 -21.81
CA LYS A 197 -58.24 -28.45 -20.59
C LYS A 197 -56.80 -28.95 -20.72
N ASN A 198 -56.43 -29.59 -21.82
CA ASN A 198 -55.08 -30.09 -22.04
C ASN A 198 -54.05 -28.95 -22.13
N SER A 199 -54.38 -27.85 -22.80
CA SER A 199 -53.49 -26.67 -22.88
C SER A 199 -53.29 -26.01 -21.52
N VAL A 200 -54.35 -25.87 -20.71
CA VAL A 200 -54.28 -25.38 -19.33
C VAL A 200 -53.48 -26.34 -18.45
N GLU A 201 -53.68 -27.65 -18.59
CA GLU A 201 -52.89 -28.67 -17.88
C GLU A 201 -51.40 -28.59 -18.26
N ALA A 202 -51.08 -28.42 -19.55
CA ALA A 202 -49.72 -28.24 -20.02
C ALA A 202 -49.06 -26.95 -19.49
N ILE A 203 -49.79 -25.82 -19.48
CA ILE A 203 -49.32 -24.56 -18.88
C ILE A 203 -49.08 -24.75 -17.39
N LYS A 204 -50.03 -25.37 -16.67
CA LYS A 204 -49.90 -25.62 -15.23
C LYS A 204 -48.72 -26.54 -14.93
N MET A 205 -48.46 -27.56 -15.74
CA MET A 205 -47.28 -28.41 -15.61
C MET A 205 -45.99 -27.63 -15.86
N ALA A 206 -45.96 -26.75 -16.87
CA ALA A 206 -44.81 -25.89 -17.14
C ALA A 206 -44.55 -24.86 -16.03
N GLU A 207 -45.60 -24.24 -15.49
CA GLU A 207 -45.53 -23.34 -14.33
C GLU A 207 -45.07 -24.07 -13.07
N ALA A 208 -45.57 -25.28 -12.82
CA ALA A 208 -45.11 -26.11 -11.70
C ALA A 208 -43.62 -26.49 -11.85
N ALA A 209 -43.18 -26.86 -13.06
CA ALA A 209 -41.79 -27.18 -13.34
C ALA A 209 -40.87 -25.96 -13.21
N THR A 210 -41.30 -24.78 -13.68
CA THR A 210 -40.54 -23.53 -13.52
C THR A 210 -40.48 -23.08 -12.07
N LYS A 211 -41.57 -23.21 -11.30
CA LYS A 211 -41.59 -22.98 -9.85
C LYS A 211 -40.61 -23.90 -9.13
N ALA A 212 -40.66 -25.21 -9.38
CA ALA A 212 -39.72 -26.17 -8.80
C ALA A 212 -38.26 -25.86 -9.16
N LYS A 213 -38.00 -25.44 -10.41
CA LYS A 213 -36.66 -24.97 -10.84
C LYS A 213 -36.22 -23.74 -10.05
N LEU A 214 -37.09 -22.74 -9.89
CA LEU A 214 -36.76 -21.52 -9.14
C LEU A 214 -36.49 -21.81 -7.67
N GLU A 215 -37.26 -22.70 -7.05
CA GLU A 215 -37.02 -23.17 -5.68
C GLU A 215 -35.64 -23.84 -5.56
N LYS A 216 -35.27 -24.72 -6.51
CA LYS A 216 -33.95 -25.34 -6.54
C LYS A 216 -32.81 -24.35 -6.79
N VAL A 217 -33.02 -23.35 -7.64
CA VAL A 217 -32.04 -22.27 -7.85
C VAL A 217 -31.86 -21.43 -6.58
N ALA A 218 -32.94 -21.15 -5.85
CA ALA A 218 -32.86 -20.45 -4.56
C ALA A 218 -32.10 -21.29 -3.51
N GLU A 219 -32.34 -22.61 -3.47
CA GLU A 219 -31.61 -23.53 -2.62
C GLU A 219 -30.11 -23.58 -2.96
N ILE A 220 -29.76 -23.65 -4.25
CA ILE A 220 -28.37 -23.58 -4.72
C ILE A 220 -27.72 -22.25 -4.30
N LYS A 221 -28.40 -21.12 -4.45
CA LYS A 221 -27.89 -19.81 -4.01
C LYS A 221 -27.63 -19.81 -2.50
N ARG A 222 -28.57 -20.32 -1.70
CA ARG A 222 -28.43 -20.44 -0.25
C ARG A 222 -27.22 -21.29 0.13
N LEU A 223 -27.06 -22.46 -0.49
CA LEU A 223 -25.93 -23.36 -0.25
C LEU A 223 -24.61 -22.72 -0.69
N ASN A 224 -24.58 -22.02 -1.83
CA ASN A 224 -23.38 -21.33 -2.31
C ASN A 224 -22.94 -20.21 -1.35
N SER A 225 -23.89 -19.45 -0.80
CA SER A 225 -23.61 -18.46 0.25
C SER A 225 -23.03 -19.12 1.51
N GLN A 226 -23.54 -20.29 1.93
CA GLN A 226 -22.97 -21.04 3.05
C GLN A 226 -21.56 -21.55 2.76
N VAL A 227 -21.31 -22.06 1.55
CA VAL A 227 -19.96 -22.48 1.12
C VAL A 227 -18.99 -21.31 1.13
N MET A 228 -19.40 -20.14 0.66
CA MET A 228 -18.56 -18.94 0.70
C MET A 228 -18.25 -18.50 2.13
N ALA A 229 -19.24 -18.54 3.04
CA ALA A 229 -19.03 -18.23 4.45
C ALA A 229 -18.02 -19.19 5.10
N ILE A 230 -18.21 -20.51 4.90
CA ILE A 230 -17.29 -21.53 5.42
C ILE A 230 -15.88 -21.37 4.82
N LYS A 231 -15.77 -21.10 3.52
CA LYS A 231 -14.46 -20.85 2.88
C LYS A 231 -13.77 -19.61 3.45
N SER A 232 -14.53 -18.54 3.71
CA SER A 232 -13.98 -17.35 4.37
C SER A 232 -13.52 -17.64 5.79
N GLU A 233 -14.25 -18.49 6.52
CA GLU A 233 -13.87 -18.92 7.86
C GLU A 233 -12.63 -19.82 7.84
N ILE A 234 -12.53 -20.75 6.88
CA ILE A 234 -11.32 -21.57 6.66
C ILE A 234 -10.12 -20.66 6.38
N SER A 235 -10.23 -19.71 5.43
CA SER A 235 -9.14 -18.78 5.12
C SER A 235 -8.73 -17.98 6.36
N ARG A 236 -9.70 -17.47 7.13
CA ARG A 236 -9.41 -16.76 8.37
C ARG A 236 -8.67 -17.65 9.37
N ASN A 237 -9.11 -18.89 9.54
CA ASN A 237 -8.47 -19.85 10.45
C ASN A 237 -7.09 -20.27 9.98
N ASP A 238 -6.86 -20.40 8.66
CA ASP A 238 -5.55 -20.65 8.07
C ASP A 238 -4.60 -19.47 8.33
N ASP A 239 -5.07 -18.23 8.23
CA ASP A 239 -4.31 -17.03 8.58
C ASP A 239 -3.94 -17.03 10.07
N HIS A 240 -4.92 -17.29 10.97
CA HIS A 240 -4.66 -17.43 12.43
C HIS A 240 -3.65 -18.55 12.71
N LEU A 241 -3.76 -19.68 12.02
CA LEU A 241 -2.83 -20.79 12.18
C LEU A 241 -1.41 -20.41 11.73
N ASN A 242 -1.28 -19.63 10.66
CA ASN A 242 0.02 -19.14 10.20
C ASN A 242 0.62 -18.14 11.20
N GLU A 243 -0.17 -17.24 11.78
CA GLU A 243 0.27 -16.35 12.87
C GLU A 243 0.72 -17.14 14.11
N LEU A 244 -0.04 -18.17 14.52
CA LEU A 244 0.37 -19.02 15.63
C LEU A 244 1.64 -19.83 15.31
N LYS A 245 1.85 -20.23 14.06
CA LYS A 245 3.08 -20.89 13.61
C LYS A 245 4.29 -19.96 13.67
N THR A 246 4.14 -18.69 13.28
CA THR A 246 5.25 -17.71 13.39
C THR A 246 5.56 -17.40 14.85
N TYR A 247 4.55 -17.27 15.72
CA TYR A 247 4.77 -17.15 17.16
C TYR A 247 5.46 -18.39 17.74
N ARG A 248 5.07 -19.60 17.33
CA ARG A 248 5.76 -20.84 17.74
C ARG A 248 7.23 -20.85 17.30
N GLN A 249 7.52 -20.43 16.06
CA GLN A 249 8.91 -20.34 15.58
C GLN A 249 9.71 -19.35 16.41
N PHE A 250 9.16 -18.16 16.66
CA PHE A 250 9.79 -17.16 17.52
C PHE A 250 10.06 -17.66 18.94
N LEU A 251 9.08 -18.33 19.57
CA LEU A 251 9.27 -18.94 20.89
C LEU A 251 10.34 -20.05 20.88
N ASN A 252 10.44 -20.82 19.80
CA ASN A 252 11.52 -21.80 19.66
C ASN A 252 12.89 -21.13 19.52
N GLU A 253 13.00 -20.00 18.81
CA GLU A 253 14.26 -19.25 18.68
C GLU A 253 14.71 -18.63 20.00
N LEU A 254 13.76 -18.19 20.83
CA LEU A 254 14.05 -17.61 22.14
C LEU A 254 14.34 -18.68 23.22
N ALA A 255 13.89 -19.91 23.01
CA ALA A 255 14.15 -20.99 23.95
C ALA A 255 15.68 -21.28 24.05
N PRO A 256 16.23 -21.42 25.26
CA PRO A 256 17.66 -21.66 25.46
C PRO A 256 18.17 -22.89 24.70
N GLN A 257 19.41 -22.82 24.19
CA GLN A 257 20.04 -23.92 23.43
C GLN A 257 20.11 -25.23 24.22
N GLU A 258 20.30 -25.16 25.54
CA GLU A 258 20.31 -26.32 26.43
C GLU A 258 18.99 -27.11 26.38
N TRP A 259 17.86 -26.40 26.26
CA TRP A 259 16.55 -27.04 26.14
C TRP A 259 16.38 -27.74 24.79
N HIS A 260 16.85 -27.12 23.70
CA HIS A 260 16.86 -27.74 22.37
C HIS A 260 17.69 -29.02 22.34
N GLU A 261 18.84 -29.03 23.01
CA GLU A 261 19.71 -30.21 23.10
C GLU A 261 19.07 -31.36 23.88
N VAL A 262 18.42 -31.05 25.02
CA VAL A 262 17.69 -32.05 25.80
C VAL A 262 16.52 -32.62 25.01
N ARG A 263 15.73 -31.77 24.34
CA ARG A 263 14.62 -32.18 23.47
C ARG A 263 15.10 -33.06 22.31
N LYS A 264 16.19 -32.66 21.65
CA LYS A 264 16.79 -33.44 20.55
C LYS A 264 17.27 -34.81 21.03
N ARG A 265 17.93 -34.88 22.19
CA ARG A 265 18.39 -36.15 22.80
C ARG A 265 17.21 -37.08 23.11
N ARG A 266 16.15 -36.55 23.72
CA ARG A 266 14.91 -37.30 23.99
C ARG A 266 14.28 -37.83 22.70
N LEU A 267 14.21 -36.99 21.66
CA LEU A 267 13.69 -37.38 20.34
C LEU A 267 14.56 -38.47 19.68
N GLU A 268 15.88 -38.40 19.81
CA GLU A 268 16.81 -39.42 19.31
C GLU A 268 16.69 -40.75 20.07
N GLU A 269 16.47 -40.70 21.39
CA GLU A 269 16.20 -41.86 22.23
C GLU A 269 14.85 -42.51 21.88
N MET A 270 13.80 -41.70 21.68
CA MET A 270 12.46 -42.16 21.25
C MET A 270 12.50 -42.82 19.87
N LYS A 271 13.21 -42.20 18.91
CA LYS A 271 13.43 -42.74 17.56
C LYS A 271 14.19 -44.06 17.57
N ARG A 272 15.03 -44.30 18.57
CA ARG A 272 15.73 -45.58 18.78
C ARG A 272 14.84 -46.64 19.46
N ALA A 273 13.75 -46.24 20.14
CA ALA A 273 12.94 -47.11 21.00
C ALA A 273 11.72 -47.74 20.32
N SER A 274 11.01 -47.09 19.37
CA SER A 274 9.90 -47.73 18.61
C SER A 274 9.34 -46.87 17.46
N ASP A 275 8.65 -47.54 16.52
CA ASP A 275 8.02 -47.08 15.28
C ASP A 275 7.15 -45.80 15.40
N ALA A 276 7.62 -44.73 14.73
CA ALA A 276 6.93 -43.70 13.93
C ALA A 276 5.60 -43.03 14.39
N THR A 277 5.00 -43.39 15.52
CA THR A 277 3.61 -42.99 15.85
C THR A 277 3.52 -41.88 16.91
N GLU A 278 4.63 -41.57 17.61
CA GLU A 278 4.71 -40.53 18.65
C GLU A 278 5.44 -39.25 18.19
N ASN A 279 5.56 -39.02 16.87
CA ASN A 279 6.20 -37.79 16.37
C ASN A 279 5.30 -36.55 16.52
N GLU A 280 3.98 -36.69 16.58
CA GLU A 280 3.06 -35.53 16.68
C GLU A 280 3.05 -34.89 18.07
N THR A 281 3.20 -35.67 19.14
CA THR A 281 3.15 -35.16 20.53
C THR A 281 4.39 -34.36 20.90
N LEU A 282 5.54 -34.67 20.30
CA LEU A 282 6.78 -33.92 20.53
C LEU A 282 6.82 -32.60 19.76
N ASP A 283 5.99 -32.38 18.74
CA ASP A 283 5.88 -31.11 18.02
C ASP A 283 5.08 -30.04 18.79
N GLU A 284 4.41 -30.45 19.88
CA GLU A 284 3.57 -29.59 20.74
C GLU A 284 4.29 -29.11 22.02
N GLU A 285 5.49 -29.61 22.34
CA GLU A 285 6.23 -29.20 23.55
C GLU A 285 6.83 -27.78 23.33
N VAL A 286 6.33 -26.79 24.09
CA VAL A 286 6.80 -25.38 24.09
C VAL A 286 7.57 -25.13 25.39
N TYR A 287 8.66 -24.37 25.34
CA TYR A 287 9.50 -24.10 26.52
C TYR A 287 8.83 -23.19 27.56
N PHE A 288 8.03 -22.23 27.10
CA PHE A 288 7.44 -21.18 27.94
C PHE A 288 6.04 -21.56 28.42
N ASP A 289 5.86 -21.65 29.74
CA ASP A 289 4.58 -21.98 30.37
C ASP A 289 3.71 -20.74 30.69
N ASN A 290 4.35 -19.58 30.84
CA ASN A 290 3.69 -18.34 31.23
C ASN A 290 4.20 -17.15 30.39
N PRO A 291 3.32 -16.32 29.79
CA PRO A 291 3.72 -15.15 29.01
C PRO A 291 4.58 -14.13 29.80
N ALA A 292 4.50 -14.12 31.14
CA ALA A 292 5.37 -13.28 31.97
C ALA A 292 6.86 -13.58 31.79
N GLN A 293 7.23 -14.83 31.49
CA GLN A 293 8.63 -15.24 31.25
C GLN A 293 9.21 -14.54 30.01
N LEU A 294 8.39 -14.33 28.98
CA LEU A 294 8.80 -13.63 27.77
C LEU A 294 9.05 -12.14 28.04
N LEU A 295 8.19 -11.53 28.86
CA LEU A 295 8.38 -10.14 29.29
C LEU A 295 9.67 -9.98 30.10
N GLU A 296 9.96 -10.93 30.99
CA GLU A 296 11.21 -10.93 31.77
C GLU A 296 12.45 -11.02 30.86
N ILE A 297 12.44 -11.92 29.88
CA ILE A 297 13.53 -12.02 28.88
C ILE A 297 13.67 -10.73 28.07
N PHE A 298 12.56 -10.10 27.66
CA PHE A 298 12.63 -8.81 26.96
C PHE A 298 13.16 -7.70 27.85
N THR A 299 12.75 -7.62 29.12
CA THR A 299 13.32 -6.64 30.06
C THR A 299 14.80 -6.89 30.30
N GLU A 300 15.23 -8.15 30.42
CA GLU A 300 16.65 -8.48 30.58
C GLU A 300 17.44 -8.12 29.32
N LEU A 301 16.93 -8.41 28.13
CA LEU A 301 17.55 -8.01 26.86
C LEU A 301 17.60 -6.49 26.70
N GLU A 302 16.56 -5.77 27.12
CA GLU A 302 16.53 -4.32 27.14
C GLU A 302 17.59 -3.76 28.10
N GLU A 303 17.70 -4.30 29.31
CA GLU A 303 18.72 -3.93 30.30
C GLU A 303 20.14 -4.24 29.81
N GLN A 304 20.36 -5.42 29.21
CA GLN A 304 21.64 -5.82 28.63
C GLN A 304 22.02 -4.90 27.46
N ASN A 305 21.08 -4.61 26.56
CA ASN A 305 21.31 -3.70 25.44
C ASN A 305 21.61 -2.28 25.92
N LEU A 306 20.89 -1.78 26.93
CA LEU A 306 21.14 -0.47 27.52
C LEU A 306 22.53 -0.42 28.18
N SER A 307 22.91 -1.47 28.92
CA SER A 307 24.23 -1.63 29.52
C SER A 307 25.34 -1.66 28.47
N LEU A 308 25.14 -2.39 27.36
CA LEU A 308 26.07 -2.42 26.23
C LEU A 308 26.23 -1.06 25.56
N ILE A 309 25.13 -0.33 25.36
CA ILE A 309 25.15 1.03 24.81
C ILE A 309 25.91 1.97 25.74
N GLN A 310 25.63 1.91 27.04
CA GLN A 310 26.31 2.74 28.02
C GLN A 310 27.81 2.43 28.09
N ASN A 311 28.20 1.16 28.12
CA ASN A 311 29.60 0.75 28.08
C ASN A 311 30.28 1.23 26.78
N SER A 312 29.61 1.10 25.64
CA SER A 312 30.12 1.61 24.37
C SER A 312 30.34 3.13 24.39
N GLN A 313 29.44 3.89 25.04
CA GLN A 313 29.58 5.34 25.18
C GLN A 313 30.73 5.70 26.14
N GLU A 314 30.82 5.07 27.30
CA GLU A 314 31.90 5.29 28.27
C GLU A 314 33.28 4.95 27.66
N THR A 315 33.36 3.85 26.90
CA THR A 315 34.59 3.47 26.19
C THR A 315 34.92 4.41 25.03
N GLU A 316 33.93 4.98 24.36
CA GLU A 316 34.12 6.01 23.34
C GLU A 316 34.64 7.33 23.95
N GLU A 317 34.06 7.77 25.06
CA GLU A 317 34.49 8.97 25.79
C GLU A 317 35.94 8.84 26.28
N THR A 318 36.28 7.73 26.94
CA THR A 318 37.66 7.47 27.39
C THR A 318 38.65 7.40 26.21
N LEU A 319 38.23 6.83 25.08
CA LEU A 319 39.05 6.81 23.87
C LEU A 319 39.29 8.23 23.33
N ASP A 320 38.27 9.09 23.36
CA ASP A 320 38.39 10.47 22.89
C ASP A 320 39.24 11.34 23.84
N GLU A 321 39.15 11.13 25.15
CA GLU A 321 40.07 11.72 26.13
C GLU A 321 41.53 11.31 25.87
N ILE A 322 41.77 10.00 25.64
CA ILE A 322 43.11 9.49 25.29
C ILE A 322 43.60 10.10 23.98
N LYS A 323 42.74 10.18 22.96
CA LYS A 323 43.10 10.84 21.68
C LYS A 323 43.44 12.31 21.88
N HIS A 324 42.68 13.04 22.70
CA HIS A 324 42.94 14.45 22.99
C HIS A 324 44.27 14.64 23.73
N SER A 325 44.50 13.86 24.78
CA SER A 325 45.77 13.83 25.52
C SER A 325 46.97 13.50 24.62
N ARG A 326 46.80 12.53 23.72
CA ARG A 326 47.82 12.17 22.71
C ARG A 326 48.11 13.34 21.78
N ARG A 327 47.08 14.02 21.25
CA ARG A 327 47.27 15.19 20.36
C ARG A 327 48.00 16.32 21.10
N SER A 328 47.55 16.68 22.30
CA SER A 328 48.18 17.72 23.10
C SER A 328 49.66 17.41 23.40
N THR A 329 49.96 16.16 23.77
CA THR A 329 51.34 15.71 24.01
C THR A 329 52.17 15.75 22.73
N GLN A 330 51.61 15.31 21.60
CA GLN A 330 52.27 15.36 20.30
C GLN A 330 52.59 16.80 19.88
N ASP A 331 51.66 17.74 20.09
CA ASP A 331 51.86 19.16 19.75
C ASP A 331 52.94 19.79 20.63
N ARG A 332 52.95 19.50 21.93
CA ARG A 332 54.00 19.95 22.86
C ARG A 332 55.37 19.39 22.46
N MET A 333 55.46 18.09 22.17
CA MET A 333 56.70 17.48 21.71
C MET A 333 57.17 18.06 20.38
N ASN A 334 56.27 18.30 19.42
CA ASN A 334 56.60 18.92 18.15
C ASN A 334 57.14 20.34 18.34
N TYR A 335 56.56 21.11 19.27
CA TYR A 335 57.06 22.43 19.64
C TYR A 335 58.45 22.35 20.27
N GLU A 336 58.66 21.46 21.24
CA GLU A 336 59.97 21.24 21.87
C GLU A 336 61.03 20.85 20.82
N VAL A 337 60.69 19.98 19.86
CA VAL A 337 61.57 19.61 18.74
C VAL A 337 61.89 20.82 17.86
N GLN A 338 60.92 21.69 17.56
CA GLN A 338 61.17 22.92 16.80
C GLN A 338 62.11 23.86 17.54
N VAL A 339 61.91 24.05 18.85
CA VAL A 339 62.78 24.88 19.70
C VAL A 339 64.20 24.31 19.73
N LEU A 340 64.35 23.01 19.93
CA LEU A 340 65.67 22.37 19.93
C LEU A 340 66.36 22.49 18.58
N ARG A 341 65.63 22.32 17.46
CA ARG A 341 66.19 22.54 16.12
C ARG A 341 66.64 23.98 15.90
N PHE A 342 65.87 24.95 16.39
CA PHE A 342 66.26 26.35 16.33
C PHE A 342 67.53 26.61 17.15
N GLN A 343 67.62 26.08 18.37
CA GLN A 343 68.81 26.18 19.22
C GLN A 343 70.03 25.54 18.58
N ILE A 344 69.89 24.36 17.95
CA ILE A 344 70.98 23.72 17.20
C ILE A 344 71.46 24.64 16.08
N SER A 345 70.56 25.19 15.27
CA SER A 345 70.93 26.11 14.18
C SER A 345 71.63 27.38 14.68
N GLU A 346 71.20 27.91 15.82
CA GLU A 346 71.83 29.08 16.43
C GLU A 346 73.23 28.76 16.98
N LEU A 347 73.41 27.61 17.63
CA LEU A 347 74.72 27.14 18.09
C LEU A 347 75.65 26.85 16.92
N GLU A 348 75.19 26.19 15.84
CA GLU A 348 75.96 25.97 14.62
C GLU A 348 76.46 27.29 14.02
N LYS A 349 75.60 28.32 13.97
CA LYS A 349 75.99 29.66 13.51
C LYS A 349 77.00 30.35 14.43
N MET A 350 76.91 30.13 15.74
CA MET A 350 77.88 30.67 16.70
C MET A 350 79.23 29.97 16.57
N ILE A 351 79.22 28.65 16.35
CA ILE A 351 80.43 27.87 16.07
C ILE A 351 81.09 28.37 14.79
N GLU A 352 80.33 28.53 13.70
CA GLU A 352 80.85 29.04 12.42
C GLU A 352 81.53 30.42 12.57
N LYS A 353 80.91 31.33 13.34
CA LYS A 353 81.49 32.64 13.63
C LYS A 353 82.78 32.55 14.46
N GLU A 354 82.80 31.70 15.48
CA GLU A 354 83.98 31.54 16.34
C GLU A 354 85.12 30.84 15.58
N GLU A 355 84.82 29.86 14.73
CA GLU A 355 85.79 29.23 13.83
C GLU A 355 86.36 30.24 12.83
N ALA A 356 85.52 31.09 12.22
CA ALA A 356 85.97 32.16 11.33
C ALA A 356 86.87 33.16 12.06
N LYS A 357 86.54 33.53 13.30
CA LYS A 357 87.35 34.40 14.14
C LYS A 357 88.66 33.73 14.56
N SER A 358 88.64 32.44 14.88
CA SER A 358 89.82 31.64 15.18
C SER A 358 90.77 31.63 13.98
N LEU A 359 90.25 31.43 12.76
CA LEU A 359 91.03 31.53 11.52
C LEU A 359 91.57 32.95 11.28
N GLU A 360 90.78 33.99 11.53
CA GLU A 360 91.24 35.37 11.43
C GLU A 360 92.37 35.67 12.44
N LEU A 361 92.24 35.21 13.67
CA LEU A 361 93.27 35.36 14.70
C LEU A 361 94.52 34.55 14.39
N GLU A 362 94.37 33.32 13.89
CA GLU A 362 95.50 32.49 13.46
C GLU A 362 96.26 33.14 12.30
N THR A 363 95.55 33.68 11.31
CA THR A 363 96.18 34.41 10.19
C THR A 363 96.85 35.69 10.67
N LYS A 364 96.24 36.46 11.59
CA LYS A 364 96.88 37.61 12.26
C LYS A 364 98.11 37.20 13.04
N ALA A 365 98.04 36.15 13.86
CA ALA A 365 99.18 35.65 14.64
C ALA A 365 100.33 35.24 13.72
N LYS A 366 100.03 34.53 12.63
CA LYS A 366 101.03 34.20 11.59
C LYS A 366 101.63 35.46 10.97
N LEU A 367 100.82 36.48 10.65
CA LEU A 367 101.29 37.75 10.08
C LEU A 367 102.18 38.55 11.07
N PHE A 368 101.79 38.64 12.34
CA PHE A 368 102.58 39.29 13.39
C PHE A 368 103.87 38.52 13.71
N SER A 369 103.86 37.18 13.60
CA SER A 369 105.06 36.35 13.76
C SER A 369 106.05 36.44 12.58
N PHE A 370 105.65 37.08 11.47
CA PHE A 370 106.50 37.27 10.29
C PHE A 370 107.39 38.53 10.35
N GLY A 371 107.11 39.46 11.27
CA GLY A 371 108.04 40.53 11.63
C GLY A 371 108.92 40.05 12.79
N GLU A 372 110.21 40.33 12.77
CA GLU A 372 111.14 40.03 13.88
C GLU A 372 110.67 40.71 15.18
N TYR A 373 109.75 40.09 15.91
CA TYR A 373 109.31 40.53 17.22
C TYR A 373 110.43 40.21 18.22
N LYS A 374 111.40 41.12 18.32
CA LYS A 374 112.48 41.04 19.29
C LYS A 374 111.95 41.46 20.65
N ALA A 375 111.24 40.53 21.30
CA ALA A 375 110.75 40.69 22.67
C ALA A 375 111.87 41.12 23.63
N GLU A 376 113.10 40.67 23.36
CA GLU A 376 114.31 41.06 24.10
C GLU A 376 114.61 42.56 24.02
N ASP A 377 114.39 43.21 22.87
CA ASP A 377 114.64 44.65 22.70
C ASP A 377 113.61 45.50 23.46
N GLN A 378 112.35 45.07 23.48
CA GLN A 378 111.29 45.75 24.23
C GLN A 378 111.46 45.59 25.74
N GLU A 379 111.83 44.40 26.21
CA GLU A 379 112.14 44.17 27.63
C GLU A 379 113.35 44.99 28.09
N ALA A 380 114.38 45.10 27.24
CA ALA A 380 115.54 45.97 27.50
C ALA A 380 115.15 47.45 27.58
N MET A 381 114.25 47.91 26.70
CA MET A 381 113.73 49.27 26.73
C MET A 381 112.91 49.55 28.01
N LEU A 382 112.03 48.62 28.40
CA LEU A 382 111.23 48.71 29.62
C LEU A 382 112.11 48.72 30.88
N SER A 383 113.14 47.87 30.94
CA SER A 383 114.12 47.90 32.03
C SER A 383 114.89 49.22 32.10
N THR A 384 115.19 49.83 30.94
CA THR A 384 115.86 51.14 30.88
C THR A 384 114.95 52.26 31.39
N LEU A 385 113.67 52.22 31.03
CA LEU A 385 112.68 53.18 31.49
C LEU A 385 112.46 53.07 32.99
N ASP A 386 112.30 51.85 33.51
CA ASP A 386 112.10 51.58 34.93
C ASP A 386 113.24 52.16 35.79
N LYS A 387 114.48 52.01 35.33
CA LYS A 387 115.66 52.64 35.97
C LYS A 387 115.57 54.16 35.99
N LYS A 388 115.22 54.79 34.86
CA LYS A 388 115.09 56.27 34.77
C LYS A 388 113.98 56.79 35.69
N VAL A 389 112.85 56.10 35.74
CA VAL A 389 111.72 56.47 36.61
C VAL A 389 112.12 56.34 38.08
N ALA A 390 112.82 55.25 38.44
CA ALA A 390 113.34 55.07 39.79
C ALA A 390 114.34 56.18 40.19
N ASP A 391 115.20 56.62 39.27
CA ASP A 391 116.15 57.72 39.52
C ASP A 391 115.45 59.04 39.80
N VAL A 392 114.38 59.36 39.06
CA VAL A 392 113.59 60.60 39.27
C VAL A 392 112.81 60.52 40.57
N TYR A 393 112.16 59.39 40.84
CA TYR A 393 111.41 59.15 42.08
C TYR A 393 112.29 59.36 43.32
N ASN A 394 113.49 58.75 43.34
CA ASN A 394 114.44 58.89 44.44
C ASN A 394 114.90 60.35 44.66
N LYS A 395 115.03 61.14 43.59
CA LYS A 395 115.45 62.55 43.67
C LYS A 395 114.34 63.49 44.13
N CYS A 396 113.09 63.25 43.70
CA CYS A 396 111.98 64.16 43.92
C CYS A 396 111.24 63.91 45.25
N ILE A 397 111.19 62.65 45.71
CA ILE A 397 110.34 62.23 46.84
C ILE A 397 111.17 61.64 47.98
N GLY A 398 112.27 60.92 47.68
CA GLY A 398 113.15 60.29 48.66
C GLY A 398 113.24 58.77 48.49
N GLY A 399 114.05 58.12 49.34
CA GLY A 399 114.47 56.72 49.18
C GLY A 399 113.32 55.71 49.12
N ASN A 400 113.40 54.81 48.14
CA ASN A 400 112.41 53.77 47.88
C ASN A 400 112.53 52.61 48.90
N GLU A 401 111.90 52.73 50.07
CA GLU A 401 111.93 51.67 51.11
C GLU A 401 110.88 50.56 50.91
N ALA A 402 110.01 50.68 49.90
CA ALA A 402 109.07 49.65 49.49
C ALA A 402 109.27 49.30 48.01
N ALA A 403 108.97 48.06 47.61
CA ALA A 403 109.02 47.62 46.21
C ALA A 403 107.88 48.26 45.39
N VAL A 404 107.96 49.57 45.15
CA VAL A 404 106.98 50.36 44.42
C VAL A 404 107.13 50.10 42.91
N SER A 405 106.02 49.80 42.24
CA SER A 405 105.98 49.56 40.79
C SER A 405 106.29 50.83 39.99
N THR A 406 106.83 50.72 38.77
CA THR A 406 107.12 51.85 37.86
C THR A 406 105.96 52.81 37.67
N LEU A 407 104.74 52.27 37.52
CA LEU A 407 103.54 53.10 37.37
C LEU A 407 103.21 53.87 38.66
N GLN A 408 103.38 53.22 39.82
CA GLN A 408 103.16 53.86 41.12
C GLN A 408 104.23 54.92 41.40
N MET A 409 105.48 54.70 40.99
CA MET A 409 106.55 55.69 41.06
C MET A 409 106.21 56.93 40.21
N LEU A 410 105.71 56.73 38.98
CA LEU A 410 105.27 57.82 38.11
C LEU A 410 104.11 58.61 38.71
N THR A 411 103.07 57.94 39.21
CA THR A 411 101.92 58.62 39.83
C THR A 411 102.32 59.45 41.05
N ALA A 412 103.27 58.96 41.85
CA ALA A 412 103.78 59.70 42.98
C ALA A 412 104.63 60.91 42.55
N ILE A 413 105.45 60.77 41.50
CA ILE A 413 106.18 61.90 40.89
C ILE A 413 105.20 62.96 40.38
N GLU A 414 104.12 62.54 39.70
CA GLU A 414 103.07 63.44 39.22
C GLU A 414 102.40 64.20 40.37
N GLY A 415 101.99 63.51 41.45
CA GLY A 415 101.42 64.15 42.62
C GLY A 415 102.38 65.14 43.30
N ARG A 416 103.67 64.79 43.41
CA ARG A 416 104.69 65.70 43.94
C ARG A 416 104.88 66.93 43.05
N MET A 417 104.76 66.76 41.73
CA MET A 417 104.85 67.85 40.78
C MET A 417 103.65 68.79 40.89
N GLU A 418 102.44 68.25 41.07
CA GLU A 418 101.22 69.04 41.34
C GLU A 418 101.32 69.83 42.65
N GLU A 419 101.78 69.20 43.74
CA GLU A 419 102.04 69.91 45.03
C GLU A 419 102.98 71.11 44.84
N LEU A 420 104.08 70.91 44.10
CA LEU A 420 105.05 71.98 43.83
C LEU A 420 104.45 73.09 42.96
N PHE A 421 103.53 72.79 42.06
CA PHE A 421 102.81 73.80 41.28
C PHE A 421 101.81 74.58 42.14
N GLU A 422 101.07 73.94 43.04
CA GLU A 422 100.19 74.62 43.99
C GLU A 422 100.97 75.53 44.95
N GLU A 423 102.13 75.08 45.45
CA GLU A 423 103.05 75.91 46.22
C GLU A 423 103.52 77.12 45.41
N LEU A 424 103.80 76.94 44.12
CA LEU A 424 104.22 78.04 43.24
C LEU A 424 103.10 79.08 43.05
N GLU A 425 101.85 78.64 42.93
CA GLU A 425 100.68 79.52 42.75
C GLU A 425 100.30 80.30 44.02
N THR A 426 100.58 79.75 45.20
CA THR A 426 100.26 80.39 46.49
C THR A 426 101.34 81.37 46.98
N LEU A 427 102.46 81.51 46.26
CA LEU A 427 103.53 82.43 46.62
C LEU A 427 103.05 83.89 46.58
N PRO A 428 103.34 84.71 47.61
CA PRO A 428 102.93 86.10 47.64
C PRO A 428 103.52 86.89 46.47
N VAL A 429 102.66 87.49 45.64
CA VAL A 429 103.03 88.28 44.45
C VAL A 429 104.08 89.35 44.78
N GLU A 430 104.00 89.98 45.96
CA GLU A 430 104.99 90.98 46.39
C GLU A 430 106.39 90.39 46.59
N LYS A 431 106.50 89.17 47.13
CA LYS A 431 107.79 88.49 47.29
C LYS A 431 108.35 88.07 45.93
N VAL A 432 107.50 87.56 45.05
CA VAL A 432 107.88 87.18 43.67
C VAL A 432 108.38 88.40 42.90
N GLU A 433 107.64 89.52 42.91
CA GLU A 433 108.09 90.76 42.27
C GLU A 433 109.40 91.29 42.88
N SER A 434 109.57 91.20 44.20
CA SER A 434 110.81 91.63 44.86
C SER A 434 112.01 90.75 44.46
N ALA A 435 111.79 89.43 44.32
CA ALA A 435 112.78 88.47 43.89
C ALA A 435 113.12 88.63 42.41
N GLU A 436 112.13 88.88 41.54
CA GLU A 436 112.33 89.22 40.14
C GLU A 436 113.09 90.54 39.98
N LYS A 437 112.69 91.60 40.70
CA LYS A 437 113.42 92.87 40.72
C LYS A 437 114.85 92.69 41.24
N ALA A 438 115.08 91.81 42.22
CA ALA A 438 116.41 91.50 42.73
C ALA A 438 117.25 90.71 41.72
N LYS A 439 116.70 89.65 41.09
CA LYS A 439 117.36 88.85 40.05
C LYS A 439 117.64 89.66 38.78
N GLU A 440 116.70 90.50 38.36
CA GLU A 440 116.87 91.40 37.21
C GLU A 440 117.91 92.48 37.51
N LYS A 441 117.96 93.00 38.76
CA LYS A 441 119.02 93.92 39.21
C LYS A 441 120.39 93.23 39.28
N GLU A 442 120.46 91.99 39.77
CA GLU A 442 121.66 91.16 39.79
C GLU A 442 122.15 90.89 38.36
N ARG A 443 121.25 90.51 37.44
CA ARG A 443 121.56 90.28 36.02
C ARG A 443 122.08 91.55 35.35
N ARG A 444 121.45 92.70 35.58
CA ARG A 444 121.91 94.00 35.08
C ARG A 444 123.26 94.40 35.65
N LEU A 445 123.51 94.12 36.93
CA LEU A 445 124.81 94.35 37.57
C LEU A 445 125.89 93.45 36.96
N ARG A 446 125.63 92.14 36.80
CA ARG A 446 126.55 91.20 36.13
C ARG A 446 126.90 91.64 34.72
N MET A 447 125.90 92.04 33.92
CA MET A 447 126.12 92.55 32.57
C MET A 447 126.95 93.84 32.55
N ARG A 448 126.73 94.74 33.53
CA ARG A 448 127.52 95.98 33.66
C ARG A 448 128.94 95.70 34.12
N GLU A 449 129.13 94.82 35.09
CA GLU A 449 130.44 94.39 35.58
C GLU A 449 131.25 93.71 34.48
N GLN A 450 130.64 92.79 33.72
CA GLN A 450 131.28 92.14 32.58
C GLN A 450 131.71 93.20 31.54
N LYS A 451 130.83 94.13 31.18
CA LYS A 451 131.15 95.19 30.21
C LYS A 451 132.24 96.15 30.72
N LEU A 452 132.25 96.47 32.01
CA LEU A 452 133.29 97.30 32.64
C LEU A 452 134.63 96.55 32.72
N GLN A 453 134.61 95.26 33.03
CA GLN A 453 135.80 94.40 33.02
C GLN A 453 136.37 94.25 31.61
N GLU A 454 135.52 94.04 30.60
CA GLU A 454 135.97 94.02 29.19
C GLU A 454 136.60 95.35 28.77
N GLN A 455 135.99 96.49 29.12
CA GLN A 455 136.60 97.79 28.86
C GLN A 455 137.92 97.99 29.59
N ARG A 456 138.02 97.54 30.84
CA ARG A 456 139.25 97.62 31.64
C ARG A 456 140.34 96.73 31.05
N LEU A 457 140.04 95.47 30.72
CA LEU A 457 140.98 94.56 30.08
C LEU A 457 141.44 95.09 28.72
N HIS A 458 140.53 95.67 27.93
CA HIS A 458 140.89 96.30 26.67
C HIS A 458 141.76 97.56 26.88
N GLN A 459 141.51 98.37 27.91
CA GLN A 459 142.38 99.50 28.26
C GLN A 459 143.74 99.06 28.78
N GLU A 460 143.79 98.05 29.66
CA GLU A 460 145.01 97.44 30.18
C GLU A 460 145.81 96.77 29.05
N GLU A 461 145.16 96.07 28.11
CA GLU A 461 145.80 95.52 26.92
C GLU A 461 146.41 96.64 26.07
N ARG A 462 145.67 97.73 25.81
CA ARG A 462 146.20 98.88 25.08
C ARG A 462 147.41 99.52 25.77
N LEU A 463 147.36 99.67 27.09
CA LEU A 463 148.46 100.15 27.92
C LEU A 463 149.66 99.21 27.85
N LYS A 464 149.44 97.90 28.02
CA LYS A 464 150.49 96.87 27.96
C LYS A 464 151.14 96.84 26.57
N ARG A 465 150.35 96.88 25.49
CA ARG A 465 150.85 96.94 24.10
C ARG A 465 151.61 98.24 23.82
N ALA A 466 151.21 99.35 24.42
CA ALA A 466 151.95 100.61 24.32
C ALA A 466 153.28 100.55 25.09
N LEU A 467 153.28 99.95 26.28
CA LEU A 467 154.47 99.77 27.13
C LEU A 467 155.46 98.77 26.50
N GLU A 468 154.98 97.66 25.94
CA GLU A 468 155.77 96.71 25.14
C GLU A 468 156.38 97.40 23.90
N ARG A 469 155.63 98.31 23.26
CA ARG A 469 156.14 99.07 22.11
C ARG A 469 157.16 100.13 22.53
N ALA A 470 157.08 100.65 23.74
CA ALA A 470 158.05 101.58 24.32
C ALA A 470 159.32 100.87 24.85
N GLN A 471 159.20 99.64 25.34
CA GLN A 471 160.31 98.79 25.78
C GLN A 471 160.98 98.01 24.65
N ALA A 472 160.31 97.85 23.49
CA ALA A 472 160.90 97.17 22.35
C ALA A 472 162.06 97.99 21.77
N ASP A 473 163.24 97.38 21.76
CA ASP A 473 164.44 97.96 21.16
C ASP A 473 164.22 98.32 19.68
N PRO A 474 164.78 99.46 19.23
CA PRO A 474 164.50 100.02 17.91
C PRO A 474 164.86 99.04 16.78
N LYS A 475 163.88 98.69 15.95
CA LYS A 475 164.08 97.87 14.76
C LYS A 475 165.05 98.56 13.79
N ARG A 476 166.26 98.00 13.67
CA ARG A 476 167.23 98.32 12.60
C ARG A 476 167.13 97.26 11.52
N THR A 477 166.70 97.65 10.32
CA THR A 477 166.94 96.86 9.11
C THR A 477 167.34 97.77 7.97
N THR A 478 168.59 97.61 7.56
CA THR A 478 169.23 98.16 6.38
C THR A 478 168.67 97.47 5.12
N GLY A 479 168.24 98.26 4.13
CA GLY A 479 168.12 97.81 2.74
C GLY A 479 166.70 97.59 2.22
N ARG A 480 166.45 98.13 1.03
CA ARG A 480 165.15 98.34 0.37
C ARG A 480 164.51 97.02 -0.08
N ARG A 481 163.30 96.70 0.43
CA ARG A 481 162.50 95.57 -0.02
C ARG A 481 161.71 95.94 -1.28
N LEU A 482 161.80 95.09 -2.29
CA LEU A 482 161.16 95.22 -3.61
C LEU A 482 159.62 95.20 -3.47
N VAL A 483 158.95 96.15 -4.09
CA VAL A 483 157.48 96.25 -4.13
C VAL A 483 156.98 95.55 -5.39
N TYR A 484 156.30 94.42 -5.23
CA TYR A 484 155.59 93.76 -6.32
C TYR A 484 154.23 94.45 -6.55
N ARG A 485 153.85 94.58 -7.82
CA ARG A 485 152.58 95.19 -8.27
C ARG A 485 151.44 94.17 -8.13
N SER A 486 150.24 94.70 -7.90
CA SER A 486 148.98 93.99 -7.65
C SER A 486 148.58 93.00 -8.74
N GLU A 487 148.31 91.76 -8.32
CA GLU A 487 147.48 90.76 -9.01
C GLU A 487 146.03 90.79 -8.47
N PRO A 488 145.05 90.24 -9.20
CA PRO A 488 143.61 90.47 -8.98
C PRO A 488 143.03 89.74 -7.74
N PRO A 489 141.82 90.10 -7.29
CA PRO A 489 141.15 89.44 -6.17
C PRO A 489 140.68 88.04 -6.56
N VAL A 490 141.13 87.01 -5.83
CA VAL A 490 140.57 85.66 -5.89
C VAL A 490 139.26 85.64 -5.09
N LEU A 491 138.16 85.23 -5.73
CA LEU A 491 136.88 84.96 -5.07
C LEU A 491 137.07 83.85 -4.02
N LYS A 492 136.90 84.18 -2.75
CA LYS A 492 136.77 83.17 -1.68
C LYS A 492 135.41 82.50 -1.83
N HIS A 493 135.44 81.25 -2.31
CA HIS A 493 134.34 80.31 -2.22
C HIS A 493 133.94 80.13 -0.74
N GLN A 494 132.64 80.20 -0.47
CA GLN A 494 132.02 80.21 0.86
C GLN A 494 132.06 78.85 1.59
N GLN A 495 133.22 78.21 1.72
CA GLN A 495 133.30 76.97 2.49
C GLN A 495 133.14 77.18 4.00
N LYS A 496 133.36 78.40 4.51
CA LYS A 496 133.13 78.70 5.93
C LYS A 496 131.64 78.82 6.32
N HIS A 497 130.73 79.01 5.38
CA HIS A 497 129.31 79.19 5.70
C HIS A 497 128.52 77.87 5.69
N ILE A 498 129.06 76.81 5.08
CA ILE A 498 128.37 75.50 5.00
C ILE A 498 128.62 74.68 6.27
N ASP A 499 129.82 74.74 6.85
CA ASP A 499 130.10 74.03 8.11
C ASP A 499 129.30 74.63 9.27
N ASP A 500 129.24 75.95 9.39
CA ASP A 500 128.43 76.64 10.41
C ASP A 500 126.92 76.42 10.25
N GLN A 501 126.45 76.14 9.02
CA GLN A 501 125.03 75.81 8.77
C GLN A 501 124.72 74.35 9.09
N ARG A 502 125.62 73.41 8.81
CA ARG A 502 125.46 72.00 9.21
C ARG A 502 125.48 71.82 10.72
N GLU A 503 126.37 72.52 11.41
CA GLU A 503 126.45 72.45 12.87
C GLU A 503 125.17 72.99 13.52
N LYS A 504 124.57 74.05 12.94
CA LYS A 504 123.26 74.56 13.37
C LYS A 504 122.08 73.64 13.03
N GLU A 505 122.08 73.01 11.86
CA GLU A 505 121.01 72.05 11.49
C GLU A 505 121.06 70.78 12.36
N GLU A 506 122.26 70.32 12.75
CA GLU A 506 122.44 69.23 13.70
C GLU A 506 121.98 69.62 15.12
N GLU A 507 122.29 70.84 15.58
CA GLU A 507 121.81 71.37 16.86
C GLU A 507 120.27 71.54 16.87
N GLU A 508 119.66 72.03 15.78
CA GLU A 508 118.21 72.20 15.68
C GLU A 508 117.46 70.86 15.57
N MET A 509 118.02 69.86 14.88
CA MET A 509 117.43 68.50 14.83
C MET A 509 117.51 67.78 16.19
N GLN A 510 118.58 67.97 16.96
CA GLN A 510 118.67 67.45 18.33
C GLN A 510 117.69 68.17 19.26
N TYR A 511 117.42 69.46 19.04
CA TYR A 511 116.46 70.20 19.86
C TYR A 511 114.98 69.79 19.60
N PHE A 512 114.63 69.33 18.40
CA PHE A 512 113.23 69.02 18.04
C PHE A 512 112.83 67.54 18.07
N PHE A 513 113.77 66.59 18.02
CA PHE A 513 113.47 65.15 17.93
C PHE A 513 114.04 64.30 19.08
N THR A 514 114.31 64.90 20.24
CA THR A 514 114.59 64.17 21.49
C THR A 514 113.57 64.45 22.58
#